data_AF-A0A1F7R5W8-F1
#
_entry.id   AF-A0A1F7R5W8-F1
#
_cell.length_a   1.000
_cell.length_b   1.000
_cell.length_c   1.000
_cell.angle_alpha   90.00
_cell.angle_beta   90.00
_cell.angle_gamma   90.00
#
_symmetry.space_group_name_H-M   'P 1'
#
loop_
_entity.id
_entity.type
_entity.pdbx_description
1 polymer ?
#
loop_
_entity_poly.entity_id
_entity_poly.type
_entity_poly.pdbx_seq_one_letter_code
_entity_poly.pdbx_strand_id
1 'polypeptide(L)'
;MGRLRGAISAAGQGYTIVEVSIVLAISGVLFISAASLLGNKKQGTDFEQVMQDLSSKIESVANQVKSGNYDDFSSYTCSINGQGRPTLTQPAGGGTPNQACTVLGRAMQVTAESDRIFIYTVLGLRTVSGTAPTSILAAMPEPVMGDGPTLNNTGVDLTEEYKLAGSAKIVYATAAVPTENNDMIGFYLAPVANVAVGQGSTFTSLAYLFQSNTNGSYKESPDSYTSTKACLEQLASNDCQNPTTLGKWELCVHSTDDSRQAVLEVRGISGGITTNIVDKDCKIE
;
A
#
# COMPACT_ATOMS: atom_id res chain seq x y z
N MET A 1 5.04 46.93 85.03
CA MET A 1 5.18 46.80 83.55
C MET A 1 5.76 45.42 83.24
N GLY A 2 4.92 44.40 83.07
CA GLY A 2 5.33 43.04 82.72
C GLY A 2 4.86 42.70 81.31
N ARG A 3 5.80 42.50 80.38
CA ARG A 3 5.51 42.08 79.00
C ARG A 3 5.42 40.55 78.95
N LEU A 4 4.24 40.03 78.60
CA LEU A 4 4.06 38.65 78.14
C LEU A 4 4.59 38.55 76.70
N ARG A 5 5.66 37.78 76.50
CA ARG A 5 6.08 37.28 75.19
C ARG A 5 5.49 35.88 75.02
N GLY A 6 4.44 35.77 74.21
CA GLY A 6 3.98 34.50 73.66
C GLY A 6 4.92 34.10 72.53
N ALA A 7 5.66 33.00 72.72
CA ALA A 7 6.38 32.35 71.66
C ALA A 7 5.45 31.32 71.01
N ILE A 8 4.99 31.60 69.78
CA ILE A 8 4.38 30.57 68.92
C ILE A 8 5.55 29.80 68.32
N SER A 9 5.84 28.63 68.90
CA SER A 9 6.75 27.65 68.30
C SER A 9 6.04 27.02 67.10
N ALA A 10 6.49 27.35 65.89
CA ALA A 10 6.17 26.58 64.70
C ALA A 10 6.86 25.21 64.83
N ALA A 11 6.11 24.20 65.27
CA ALA A 11 6.58 22.82 65.23
C ALA A 11 6.78 22.44 63.77
N GLY A 12 8.04 22.28 63.35
CA GLY A 12 8.38 21.59 62.11
C GLY A 12 7.86 20.16 62.20
N GLN A 13 6.65 19.93 61.69
CA GLN A 13 6.08 18.60 61.53
C GLN A 13 6.89 17.87 60.46
N GLY A 14 7.86 17.08 60.91
CA GLY A 14 8.56 16.13 60.06
C GLY A 14 7.62 15.00 59.66
N TYR A 15 7.59 14.68 58.36
CA TYR A 15 6.87 13.53 57.85
C TYR A 15 7.42 12.24 58.46
N THR A 16 6.53 11.34 58.87
CA THR A 16 6.95 10.01 59.33
C THR A 16 7.29 9.11 58.15
N ILE A 17 8.25 8.19 58.31
CA ILE A 17 8.60 7.19 57.29
C ILE A 17 7.36 6.41 56.84
N VAL A 18 6.45 6.12 57.78
CA VAL A 18 5.19 5.42 57.51
C VAL A 18 4.29 6.24 56.58
N GLU A 19 4.13 7.54 56.83
CA GLU A 19 3.31 8.42 56.00
C GLU A 19 3.86 8.56 54.57
N VAL A 20 5.18 8.72 54.42
CA VAL A 20 5.84 8.75 53.11
C VAL A 20 5.66 7.42 52.36
N SER A 21 5.73 6.29 53.08
CA SER A 21 5.55 4.97 52.48
C SER A 21 4.12 4.72 51.99
N ILE A 22 3.11 5.22 52.72
CA ILE A 22 1.70 5.12 52.31
C ILE A 22 1.45 6.00 51.08
N VAL A 23 1.98 7.23 51.06
CA VAL A 23 1.84 8.12 49.91
C VAL A 23 2.50 7.53 48.66
N LEU A 24 3.70 6.94 48.80
CA LEU A 24 4.37 6.23 47.69
C LEU A 24 3.56 5.03 47.22
N ALA A 25 3.00 4.23 48.13
CA ALA A 25 2.19 3.07 47.77
C ALA A 25 0.93 3.47 46.99
N ILE A 26 0.20 4.49 47.46
CA ILE A 26 -1.00 5.00 46.78
C ILE A 26 -0.63 5.59 45.41
N SER A 27 0.46 6.36 45.35
CA SER A 27 0.94 6.95 44.10
C SER A 27 1.36 5.88 43.09
N GLY A 28 1.98 4.79 43.54
CA GLY A 28 2.36 3.66 42.69
C GLY A 28 1.16 2.95 42.07
N VAL A 29 0.11 2.68 42.86
CA VAL A 29 -1.13 2.04 42.37
C VAL A 29 -1.85 2.92 41.35
N LEU A 30 -1.92 4.23 41.61
CA LEU A 30 -2.50 5.20 40.68
C LEU A 30 -1.70 5.29 39.38
N PHE A 31 -0.36 5.26 39.49
CA PHE A 31 0.53 5.28 38.32
C PHE A 31 0.33 4.05 37.42
N ILE A 32 0.28 2.85 37.99
CA ILE A 32 0.03 1.61 37.22
C ILE A 32 -1.34 1.68 36.52
N SER A 33 -2.37 2.13 37.22
CA SER A 33 -3.72 2.29 36.65
C SER A 33 -3.71 3.29 35.48
N ALA A 34 -3.08 4.46 35.65
CA ALA A 34 -2.96 5.46 34.60
C ALA A 34 -2.11 4.98 33.41
N ALA A 35 -0.99 4.29 33.66
CA ALA A 35 -0.13 3.74 32.64
C ALA A 35 -0.85 2.72 31.75
N SER A 36 -1.68 1.84 32.34
CA SER A 36 -2.49 0.88 31.58
C SER A 36 -3.51 1.55 30.65
N LEU A 37 -4.16 2.62 31.13
CA LEU A 37 -5.11 3.41 30.34
C LEU A 37 -4.44 4.20 29.22
N LEU A 38 -3.23 4.73 29.46
CA LEU A 38 -2.47 5.49 28.47
C LEU A 38 -1.88 4.60 27.38
N GLY A 39 -1.42 3.39 27.72
CA GLY A 39 -0.92 2.40 26.75
C GLY A 39 -1.97 2.05 25.70
N ASN A 40 -3.19 1.73 26.15
CA ASN A 40 -4.30 1.36 25.26
C ASN A 40 -4.75 2.52 24.34
N LYS A 41 -4.70 3.76 24.85
CA LYS A 41 -5.05 4.94 24.04
C LYS A 41 -4.02 5.23 22.96
N LYS A 42 -2.73 5.11 23.28
CA LYS A 42 -1.65 5.34 22.32
C LYS A 42 -1.74 4.37 21.13
N GLN A 43 -2.01 3.10 21.41
CA GLN A 43 -2.13 2.07 20.38
C GLN A 43 -3.34 2.26 19.46
N GLY A 44 -4.48 2.70 20.00
CA GLY A 44 -5.66 3.01 19.18
C GLY A 44 -5.41 4.14 18.19
N THR A 45 -4.79 5.23 18.65
CA THR A 45 -4.41 6.36 17.78
C THR A 45 -3.38 5.96 16.73
N ASP A 46 -2.39 5.13 17.11
CA ASP A 46 -1.36 4.66 16.18
C ASP A 46 -1.98 3.80 15.06
N PHE A 47 -2.94 2.90 15.36
CA PHE A 47 -3.62 2.08 14.34
C PHE A 47 -4.54 2.90 13.41
N GLU A 48 -5.33 3.82 13.96
CA GLU A 48 -6.20 4.69 13.15
C GLU A 48 -5.38 5.53 12.16
N GLN A 49 -4.22 6.04 12.59
CA GLN A 49 -3.30 6.76 11.72
C GLN A 49 -2.80 5.89 10.56
N VAL A 50 -2.44 4.62 10.84
CA VAL A 50 -1.99 3.67 9.81
C VAL A 50 -3.05 3.43 8.76
N MET A 51 -4.31 3.27 9.17
CA MET A 51 -5.43 3.09 8.23
C MET A 51 -5.64 4.34 7.35
N GLN A 52 -5.50 5.54 7.93
CA GLN A 52 -5.60 6.78 7.18
C GLN A 52 -4.43 6.98 6.22
N ASP A 53 -3.21 6.64 6.63
CA ASP A 53 -2.01 6.72 5.80
C ASP A 53 -2.12 5.75 4.62
N LEU A 54 -2.59 4.52 4.87
CA LEU A 54 -2.84 3.51 3.85
C LEU A 54 -3.91 3.96 2.85
N SER A 55 -5.04 4.46 3.35
CA SER A 55 -6.10 5.06 2.52
C SER A 55 -5.54 6.18 1.62
N SER A 56 -4.80 7.12 2.23
CA SER A 56 -4.16 8.23 1.53
C SER A 56 -3.14 7.77 0.49
N LYS A 57 -2.39 6.70 0.78
CA LYS A 57 -1.42 6.12 -0.15
C LYS A 57 -2.12 5.55 -1.38
N ILE A 58 -3.20 4.79 -1.21
CA ILE A 58 -3.97 4.21 -2.33
C ILE A 58 -4.59 5.33 -3.19
N GLU A 59 -5.19 6.34 -2.56
CA GLU A 59 -5.71 7.51 -3.28
C GLU A 59 -4.61 8.28 -4.02
N SER A 60 -3.44 8.44 -3.41
CA SER A 60 -2.27 9.07 -4.04
C SER A 60 -1.83 8.34 -5.29
N VAL A 61 -1.72 7.00 -5.24
CA VAL A 61 -1.36 6.18 -6.41
C VAL A 61 -2.40 6.33 -7.53
N ALA A 62 -3.69 6.27 -7.21
CA ALA A 62 -4.74 6.47 -8.21
C ALA A 62 -4.73 7.90 -8.81
N ASN A 63 -4.46 8.92 -8.00
CA ASN A 63 -4.37 10.31 -8.45
C ASN A 63 -3.12 10.57 -9.31
N GLN A 64 -1.98 9.95 -8.99
CA GLN A 64 -0.79 9.97 -9.84
C GLN A 64 -1.10 9.38 -11.22
N VAL A 65 -1.75 8.21 -11.25
CA VAL A 65 -2.18 7.58 -12.50
C VAL A 65 -3.12 8.50 -13.27
N LYS A 66 -4.14 9.06 -12.62
CA LYS A 66 -5.12 9.96 -13.24
C LYS A 66 -4.50 11.23 -13.82
N SER A 67 -3.54 11.82 -13.12
CA SER A 67 -2.83 13.02 -13.58
C SER A 67 -1.79 12.72 -14.67
N GLY A 68 -1.43 11.44 -14.83
CA GLY A 68 -0.35 11.02 -15.72
C GLY A 68 1.03 11.49 -15.29
N ASN A 69 1.18 11.96 -14.05
CA ASN A 69 2.47 12.41 -13.53
C ASN A 69 3.23 11.24 -12.89
N TYR A 70 4.30 10.82 -13.55
CA TYR A 70 5.17 9.74 -13.13
C TYR A 70 6.61 10.27 -13.05
N ASP A 71 6.96 10.85 -11.89
CA ASP A 71 8.21 11.60 -11.68
C ASP A 71 9.47 10.76 -12.04
N ASP A 72 9.41 9.44 -11.85
CA ASP A 72 10.52 8.52 -12.08
C ASP A 72 10.81 8.25 -13.57
N PHE A 73 9.83 8.45 -14.46
CA PHE A 73 9.94 8.00 -15.86
C PHE A 73 10.81 8.90 -16.74
N SER A 74 11.03 10.15 -16.33
CA SER A 74 11.75 11.17 -17.12
C SER A 74 13.22 10.83 -17.40
N SER A 75 13.81 9.93 -16.60
CA SER A 75 15.21 9.52 -16.68
C SER A 75 15.46 8.27 -17.55
N TYR A 76 14.41 7.66 -18.09
CA TYR A 76 14.48 6.39 -18.82
C TYR A 76 14.16 6.53 -20.31
N THR A 77 14.74 5.65 -21.11
CA THR A 77 14.37 5.47 -22.52
C THR A 77 13.45 4.26 -22.63
N CYS A 78 12.30 4.42 -23.28
CA CYS A 78 11.40 3.30 -23.53
C CYS A 78 11.49 2.78 -24.96
N SER A 79 11.85 1.51 -25.08
CA SER A 79 11.98 0.80 -26.35
C SER A 79 11.11 -0.45 -26.38
N ILE A 80 11.07 -1.11 -27.53
CA ILE A 80 10.39 -2.39 -27.70
C ILE A 80 11.46 -3.47 -27.77
N ASN A 81 11.33 -4.52 -26.95
CA ASN A 81 12.25 -5.64 -26.93
C ASN A 81 12.02 -6.58 -28.14
N GLY A 82 12.86 -7.62 -28.28
CA GLY A 82 12.75 -8.60 -29.37
C GLY A 82 11.45 -9.42 -29.38
N GLN A 83 10.65 -9.38 -28.31
CA GLN A 83 9.35 -10.04 -28.19
C GLN A 83 8.17 -9.10 -28.50
N GLY A 84 8.45 -7.84 -28.89
CA GLY A 84 7.40 -6.86 -29.15
C GLY A 84 6.81 -6.19 -27.91
N ARG A 85 7.44 -6.36 -26.73
CA ARG A 85 6.97 -5.78 -25.45
C ARG A 85 7.76 -4.53 -25.06
N PRO A 86 7.13 -3.57 -24.33
CA PRO A 86 7.84 -2.43 -23.75
C PRO A 86 9.05 -2.86 -22.90
N THR A 87 10.12 -2.08 -22.91
CA THR A 87 11.24 -2.23 -21.98
C THR A 87 11.88 -0.88 -21.68
N LEU A 88 12.34 -0.70 -20.44
CA LEU A 88 13.11 0.47 -20.04
C LEU A 88 14.59 0.19 -20.02
N THR A 89 15.35 1.21 -20.44
CA THR A 89 16.79 1.26 -20.25
C THR A 89 17.16 2.63 -19.71
N GLN A 90 18.14 2.68 -18.83
CA GLN A 90 18.73 3.94 -18.38
C GLN A 90 19.79 4.36 -19.41
N PRO A 91 19.64 5.50 -20.11
CA PRO A 91 20.58 5.90 -21.15
C PRO A 91 21.95 6.23 -20.52
N ALA A 92 22.99 5.51 -20.95
CA ALA A 92 24.38 5.86 -20.64
C ALA A 92 24.78 7.12 -21.45
N GLY A 93 24.51 8.31 -20.91
CA GLY A 93 25.03 9.57 -21.46
C GLY A 93 24.02 10.52 -22.12
N GLY A 94 22.76 10.56 -21.66
CA GLY A 94 21.81 11.60 -22.09
C GLY A 94 21.35 11.43 -23.54
N GLY A 95 20.58 10.36 -23.80
CA GLY A 95 19.86 10.18 -25.05
C GLY A 95 18.48 10.85 -25.03
N THR A 96 17.97 11.23 -26.19
CA THR A 96 16.56 11.63 -26.34
C THR A 96 15.67 10.44 -25.98
N PRO A 97 14.66 10.57 -25.09
CA PRO A 97 13.79 9.46 -24.76
C PRO A 97 13.05 9.03 -26.03
N ASN A 98 13.44 7.90 -26.63
CA ASN A 98 12.55 7.19 -27.53
C ASN A 98 11.35 6.75 -26.69
N GLN A 99 10.14 7.07 -27.15
CA GLN A 99 8.88 6.79 -26.45
C GLN A 99 8.07 5.80 -27.28
N ALA A 100 8.64 4.63 -27.54
CA ALA A 100 7.93 3.55 -28.21
C ALA A 100 6.79 2.98 -27.33
N CYS A 101 6.90 3.19 -26.02
CA CYS A 101 5.88 2.86 -25.05
C CYS A 101 5.44 4.10 -24.24
N THR A 102 4.37 3.93 -23.48
CA THR A 102 3.85 4.87 -22.49
C THR A 102 3.58 4.17 -21.17
N VAL A 103 3.56 4.91 -20.06
CA VAL A 103 3.02 4.40 -18.80
C VAL A 103 1.51 4.26 -18.95
N LEU A 104 0.98 3.06 -18.68
CA LEU A 104 -0.47 2.80 -18.64
C LEU A 104 -1.04 3.07 -17.26
N GLY A 105 -0.27 2.81 -16.20
CA GLY A 105 -0.77 2.96 -14.83
C GLY A 105 0.11 2.28 -13.79
N ARG A 106 -0.50 2.01 -12.63
CA ARG A 106 0.15 1.34 -11.51
C ARG A 106 -0.74 0.23 -10.95
N ALA A 107 -0.12 -0.88 -10.58
CA ALA A 107 -0.79 -1.97 -9.88
C ALA A 107 -0.28 -2.09 -8.45
N MET A 108 -1.14 -2.52 -7.53
CA MET A 108 -0.82 -2.72 -6.13
C MET A 108 -1.08 -4.18 -5.78
N GLN A 109 -0.06 -4.84 -5.26
CA GLN A 109 -0.14 -6.19 -4.71
C GLN A 109 0.03 -6.14 -3.20
N VAL A 110 -0.82 -6.87 -2.51
CA VAL A 110 -0.70 -7.14 -1.08
C VAL A 110 -0.40 -8.61 -0.87
N THR A 111 0.09 -8.95 0.31
CA THR A 111 0.31 -10.33 0.69
C THR A 111 -0.28 -10.51 2.08
N ALA A 112 -1.08 -11.57 2.26
CA ALA A 112 -1.62 -11.91 3.56
C ALA A 112 -0.48 -12.16 4.57
N GLU A 113 -0.72 -11.78 5.82
CA GLU A 113 0.23 -11.74 6.93
C GLU A 113 1.50 -10.90 6.68
N SER A 114 1.45 -9.93 5.77
CA SER A 114 2.55 -9.01 5.47
C SER A 114 2.26 -7.57 5.93
N ASP A 115 3.33 -6.83 6.25
CA ASP A 115 3.29 -5.39 6.52
C ASP A 115 3.66 -4.55 5.29
N ARG A 116 3.74 -5.16 4.10
CA ARG A 116 4.23 -4.54 2.87
C ARG A 116 3.22 -4.63 1.74
N ILE A 117 3.22 -3.58 0.93
CA ILE A 117 2.44 -3.44 -0.28
C ILE A 117 3.42 -3.09 -1.41
N PHE A 118 3.37 -3.86 -2.49
CA PHE A 118 4.20 -3.63 -3.67
C PHE A 118 3.40 -2.88 -4.72
N ILE A 119 4.00 -1.85 -5.31
CA ILE A 119 3.38 -0.99 -6.30
C ILE A 119 4.21 -1.07 -7.58
N TYR A 120 3.61 -1.60 -8.64
CA TYR A 120 4.27 -1.83 -9.91
C TYR A 120 3.86 -0.77 -10.92
N THR A 121 4.84 -0.13 -11.55
CA THR A 121 4.58 0.72 -12.73
C THR A 121 4.36 -0.18 -13.93
N VAL A 122 3.29 0.03 -14.69
CA VAL A 122 2.94 -0.78 -15.86
C VAL A 122 3.02 0.07 -17.13
N LEU A 123 3.78 -0.42 -18.11
CA LEU A 123 3.96 0.18 -19.41
C LEU A 123 3.07 -0.48 -20.45
N GLY A 124 2.92 0.19 -21.59
CA GLY A 124 2.22 -0.33 -22.75
C GLY A 124 2.71 0.32 -24.03
N LEU A 125 2.50 -0.36 -25.15
CA LEU A 125 2.80 0.13 -26.48
C LEU A 125 2.01 1.40 -26.78
N ARG A 126 2.68 2.39 -27.38
CA ARG A 126 2.01 3.60 -27.87
C ARG A 126 1.22 3.33 -29.15
N THR A 127 1.76 2.46 -30.00
CA THR A 127 1.12 2.02 -31.23
C THR A 127 1.32 0.52 -31.43
N VAL A 128 0.28 -0.13 -31.93
CA VAL A 128 0.30 -1.51 -32.41
C VAL A 128 -0.06 -1.47 -33.88
N SER A 129 0.87 -1.91 -34.74
CA SER A 129 0.72 -1.83 -36.21
C SER A 129 0.36 -0.41 -36.71
N GLY A 130 0.97 0.61 -36.11
CA GLY A 130 0.77 2.02 -36.51
C GLY A 130 -0.48 2.70 -35.96
N THR A 131 -1.31 2.00 -35.17
CA THR A 131 -2.53 2.57 -34.56
C THR A 131 -2.42 2.56 -33.04
N ALA A 132 -2.98 3.55 -32.35
CA ALA A 132 -3.00 3.53 -30.89
C ALA A 132 -3.91 2.39 -30.37
N PRO A 133 -3.44 1.60 -29.39
CA PRO A 133 -4.26 0.57 -28.78
C PRO A 133 -5.45 1.19 -28.05
N THR A 134 -6.60 0.51 -28.06
CA THR A 134 -7.87 1.00 -27.48
C THR A 134 -8.19 0.39 -26.12
N SER A 135 -7.35 -0.51 -25.62
CA SER A 135 -7.51 -1.17 -24.31
C SER A 135 -6.16 -1.42 -23.66
N ILE A 136 -6.17 -1.67 -22.35
CA ILE A 136 -4.97 -2.02 -21.59
C ILE A 136 -4.31 -3.28 -22.16
N LEU A 137 -5.09 -4.34 -22.40
CA LEU A 137 -4.61 -5.59 -22.99
C LEU A 137 -4.01 -5.39 -24.39
N ALA A 138 -4.68 -4.61 -25.25
CA ALA A 138 -4.21 -4.35 -26.61
C ALA A 138 -2.88 -3.56 -26.63
N ALA A 139 -2.59 -2.82 -25.55
CA ALA A 139 -1.33 -2.13 -25.39
C ALA A 139 -0.19 -3.04 -24.91
N MET A 140 -0.42 -4.35 -24.74
CA MET A 140 0.57 -5.31 -24.26
C MET A 140 1.21 -4.83 -22.95
N PRO A 141 0.46 -4.87 -21.83
CA PRO A 141 0.93 -4.32 -20.58
C PRO A 141 2.20 -5.06 -20.13
N GLU A 142 3.18 -4.31 -19.62
CA GLU A 142 4.46 -4.82 -19.12
C GLU A 142 4.81 -4.12 -17.81
N PRO A 143 4.88 -4.82 -16.68
CA PRO A 143 5.36 -4.23 -15.42
C PRO A 143 6.86 -3.96 -15.47
N VAL A 144 7.27 -2.81 -14.92
CA VAL A 144 8.69 -2.45 -14.75
C VAL A 144 9.17 -2.99 -13.39
N MET A 145 9.48 -4.27 -13.39
CA MET A 145 10.00 -4.99 -12.23
C MET A 145 11.35 -5.61 -12.56
N GLY A 146 12.24 -5.73 -11.57
CA GLY A 146 13.50 -6.45 -11.73
C GLY A 146 13.29 -7.96 -11.90
N ASP A 147 14.33 -8.68 -12.31
CA ASP A 147 14.30 -10.16 -12.47
C ASP A 147 14.46 -10.92 -11.14
N GLY A 148 14.08 -10.29 -10.02
CA GLY A 148 14.16 -10.83 -8.67
C GLY A 148 15.53 -10.78 -7.98
N PRO A 149 15.63 -11.25 -6.72
CA PRO A 149 16.80 -11.04 -5.86
C PRO A 149 18.05 -11.84 -6.27
N THR A 150 18.01 -12.66 -7.33
CA THR A 150 19.06 -13.64 -7.63
C THR A 150 19.75 -13.53 -8.98
N LEU A 151 19.56 -12.44 -9.73
CA LEU A 151 20.35 -12.22 -10.95
C LEU A 151 20.94 -10.83 -10.88
N ASN A 152 22.21 -10.70 -11.27
CA ASN A 152 22.88 -9.41 -11.43
C ASN A 152 21.92 -8.45 -12.15
N ASN A 153 21.28 -7.56 -11.39
CA ASN A 153 20.08 -6.84 -11.80
C ASN A 153 20.49 -5.78 -12.84
N THR A 154 20.60 -6.19 -14.09
CA THR A 154 20.90 -5.29 -15.22
C THR A 154 19.63 -4.64 -15.78
N GLY A 155 18.46 -5.07 -15.30
CA GLY A 155 17.16 -4.51 -15.64
C GLY A 155 16.80 -3.30 -14.78
N VAL A 156 15.98 -2.41 -15.32
CA VAL A 156 15.40 -1.30 -14.57
C VAL A 156 14.23 -1.83 -13.73
N ASP A 157 14.28 -1.59 -12.42
CA ASP A 157 13.19 -1.91 -11.48
C ASP A 157 12.59 -0.61 -10.94
N LEU A 158 11.28 -0.42 -11.16
CA LEU A 158 10.50 0.71 -10.63
C LEU A 158 9.42 0.22 -9.66
N THR A 159 9.63 -0.94 -9.05
CA THR A 159 8.76 -1.44 -7.99
C THR A 159 8.93 -0.56 -6.76
N GLU A 160 7.84 0.07 -6.35
CA GLU A 160 7.79 0.81 -5.09
C GLU A 160 7.29 -0.11 -3.98
N GLU A 161 7.99 -0.08 -2.85
CA GLU A 161 7.59 -0.80 -1.65
C GLU A 161 7.03 0.17 -0.62
N TYR A 162 5.76 -0.03 -0.25
CA TYR A 162 5.12 0.71 0.83
C TYR A 162 4.95 -0.19 2.05
N LYS A 163 5.65 0.17 3.13
CA LYS A 163 5.55 -0.51 4.41
C LYS A 163 4.48 0.17 5.27
N LEU A 164 3.54 -0.61 5.79
CA LEU A 164 2.58 -0.14 6.79
C LEU A 164 3.35 0.39 8.01
N ALA A 165 2.99 1.60 8.43
CA ALA A 165 3.51 2.16 9.67
C ALA A 165 2.91 1.42 10.87
N GLY A 166 3.51 1.61 12.04
CA GLY A 166 3.08 0.93 13.26
C GLY A 166 3.18 -0.58 13.16
N SER A 167 2.83 -1.28 14.23
CA SER A 167 2.80 -2.73 14.22
C SER A 167 1.45 -3.17 13.61
N ALA A 168 1.31 -3.07 12.29
CA ALA A 168 0.12 -3.47 11.54
C ALA A 168 0.47 -4.47 10.42
N LYS A 169 -0.47 -5.35 10.09
CA LYS A 169 -0.33 -6.40 9.07
C LYS A 169 -1.62 -6.56 8.27
N ILE A 170 -1.49 -6.94 7.01
CA ILE A 170 -2.60 -7.28 6.11
C ILE A 170 -3.01 -8.72 6.38
N VAL A 171 -4.30 -8.99 6.57
CA VAL A 171 -4.79 -10.36 6.81
C VAL A 171 -5.35 -10.97 5.53
N TYR A 172 -6.17 -10.22 4.80
CA TYR A 172 -6.69 -10.65 3.51
C TYR A 172 -7.03 -9.46 2.63
N ALA A 173 -7.16 -9.74 1.34
CA ALA A 173 -7.72 -8.82 0.37
C ALA A 173 -8.67 -9.55 -0.60
N THR A 174 -9.86 -9.00 -0.81
CA THR A 174 -10.87 -9.60 -1.69
C THR A 174 -11.56 -8.55 -2.54
N ALA A 175 -11.88 -8.89 -3.77
CA ALA A 175 -12.69 -8.04 -4.64
C ALA A 175 -14.09 -8.67 -4.78
N ALA A 176 -15.12 -7.82 -4.84
CA ALA A 176 -16.52 -8.28 -4.83
C ALA A 176 -16.96 -9.03 -6.12
N VAL A 177 -16.08 -9.23 -7.10
CA VAL A 177 -16.41 -9.95 -8.34
C VAL A 177 -15.17 -10.66 -8.90
N PRO A 178 -15.11 -12.00 -8.89
CA PRO A 178 -15.78 -12.94 -7.98
C PRO A 178 -15.14 -12.93 -6.57
N THR A 179 -15.88 -13.46 -5.58
CA THR A 179 -15.50 -13.64 -4.16
C THR A 179 -14.33 -14.63 -4.00
N GLU A 180 -13.17 -14.22 -4.48
CA GLU A 180 -11.90 -14.93 -4.33
C GLU A 180 -10.88 -13.99 -3.70
N ASN A 181 -9.77 -14.54 -3.21
CA ASN A 181 -8.66 -13.72 -2.75
C ASN A 181 -8.11 -12.98 -3.96
N ASN A 182 -8.29 -11.66 -3.94
CA ASN A 182 -7.82 -10.74 -4.97
C ASN A 182 -6.75 -9.90 -4.30
N ASP A 183 -5.54 -10.45 -4.28
CA ASP A 183 -4.42 -9.80 -3.61
C ASP A 183 -3.81 -8.68 -4.45
N MET A 184 -4.36 -8.41 -5.64
CA MET A 184 -3.86 -7.38 -6.53
C MET A 184 -4.98 -6.57 -7.20
N ILE A 185 -4.79 -5.26 -7.23
CA ILE A 185 -5.63 -4.32 -7.97
C ILE A 185 -4.74 -3.45 -8.87
N GLY A 186 -5.31 -2.80 -9.88
CA GLY A 186 -4.56 -1.83 -10.66
C GLY A 186 -5.39 -0.66 -11.14
N PHE A 187 -4.72 0.47 -11.30
CA PHE A 187 -5.29 1.72 -11.79
C PHE A 187 -4.59 2.05 -13.09
N TYR A 188 -5.39 2.29 -14.13
CA TYR A 188 -4.87 2.50 -15.48
C TYR A 188 -5.58 3.63 -16.20
N LEU A 189 -4.89 4.23 -17.15
CA LEU A 189 -5.46 5.07 -18.18
C LEU A 189 -5.44 4.30 -19.51
N ALA A 190 -6.59 4.22 -20.17
CA ALA A 190 -6.68 3.67 -21.51
C ALA A 190 -5.77 4.47 -22.47
N PRO A 191 -4.91 3.81 -23.25
CA PRO A 191 -4.00 4.49 -24.15
C PRO A 191 -4.77 5.24 -25.24
N VAL A 192 -4.24 6.39 -25.65
CA VAL A 192 -4.76 7.15 -26.79
C VAL A 192 -3.65 7.67 -27.67
N ALA A 193 -3.98 7.90 -28.94
CA ALA A 193 -3.05 8.45 -29.91
C ALA A 193 -2.66 9.89 -29.54
N ASN A 194 -1.40 10.24 -29.80
CA ASN A 194 -0.91 11.62 -29.86
C ASN A 194 -1.01 12.45 -28.56
N VAL A 195 -1.15 11.81 -27.40
CA VAL A 195 -1.02 12.47 -26.09
C VAL A 195 0.41 12.38 -25.56
N ALA A 196 0.72 13.19 -24.54
CA ALA A 196 1.98 13.11 -23.80
C ALA A 196 2.11 11.75 -23.10
N VAL A 197 3.35 11.34 -22.80
CA VAL A 197 3.63 10.10 -22.06
C VAL A 197 2.87 10.09 -20.73
N GLY A 198 2.26 8.95 -20.43
CA GLY A 198 1.53 8.77 -19.18
C GLY A 198 0.11 9.33 -19.18
N GLN A 199 -0.34 9.96 -20.27
CA GLN A 199 -1.72 10.41 -20.42
C GLN A 199 -2.54 9.38 -21.19
N GLY A 200 -3.80 9.20 -20.79
CA GLY A 200 -4.78 8.36 -21.46
C GLY A 200 -6.19 8.93 -21.31
N SER A 201 -7.16 8.40 -22.07
CA SER A 201 -8.49 9.02 -22.17
C SER A 201 -9.45 8.64 -21.04
N THR A 202 -9.21 7.50 -20.40
CA THR A 202 -10.22 6.89 -19.52
C THR A 202 -9.53 6.19 -18.38
N PHE A 203 -9.79 6.67 -17.16
CA PHE A 203 -9.38 5.99 -15.95
C PHE A 203 -10.23 4.73 -15.75
N THR A 204 -9.55 3.61 -15.58
CA THR A 204 -10.15 2.32 -15.22
C THR A 204 -9.42 1.75 -14.03
N SER A 205 -10.17 1.03 -13.20
CA SER A 205 -9.62 0.26 -12.10
C SER A 205 -9.95 -1.21 -12.34
N LEU A 206 -8.97 -2.07 -12.09
CA LEU A 206 -9.00 -3.49 -12.38
C LEU A 206 -8.73 -4.27 -11.10
N ALA A 207 -9.42 -5.39 -10.91
CA ALA A 207 -9.14 -6.37 -9.88
C ALA A 207 -8.54 -7.61 -10.53
N TYR A 208 -7.40 -8.05 -10.01
CA TYR A 208 -6.70 -9.23 -10.49
C TYR A 208 -6.96 -10.39 -9.54
N LEU A 209 -7.47 -11.48 -10.10
CA LEU A 209 -7.59 -12.76 -9.42
C LEU A 209 -6.21 -13.38 -9.31
N PHE A 210 -5.46 -12.90 -8.32
CA PHE A 210 -4.14 -13.39 -7.97
C PHE A 210 -4.24 -14.12 -6.64
N GLN A 211 -4.15 -15.44 -6.69
CA GLN A 211 -4.29 -16.29 -5.51
C GLN A 211 -2.93 -16.47 -4.84
N SER A 212 -2.54 -15.58 -3.91
CA SER A 212 -1.32 -15.80 -3.13
C SER A 212 -1.40 -17.00 -2.18
N ASN A 213 -2.61 -17.58 -1.98
CA ASN A 213 -2.93 -18.59 -0.97
C ASN A 213 -3.67 -19.83 -1.50
N THR A 214 -2.98 -20.77 -2.14
CA THR A 214 -3.53 -22.12 -2.33
C THR A 214 -3.15 -23.01 -1.13
N ASN A 215 -4.15 -23.43 -0.32
CA ASN A 215 -4.02 -24.40 0.78
C ASN A 215 -3.18 -23.99 2.01
N GLY A 216 -3.31 -22.75 2.50
CA GLY A 216 -2.67 -22.33 3.76
C GLY A 216 -1.14 -22.31 3.74
N SER A 217 -0.56 -22.42 2.55
CA SER A 217 0.87 -22.21 2.29
C SER A 217 0.98 -21.06 1.30
N TYR A 218 1.60 -19.96 1.72
CA TYR A 218 1.89 -18.81 0.85
C TYR A 218 2.74 -19.31 -0.31
N LYS A 219 2.22 -19.21 -1.54
CA LYS A 219 3.07 -19.51 -2.70
C LYS A 219 4.09 -18.41 -2.95
N GLU A 220 3.78 -17.17 -2.59
CA GLU A 220 4.46 -16.04 -3.21
C GLU A 220 4.89 -15.04 -2.14
N SER A 221 6.10 -15.28 -1.62
CA SER A 221 7.01 -14.15 -1.39
C SER A 221 7.07 -13.33 -2.69
N PRO A 222 7.27 -12.01 -2.65
CA PRO A 222 7.64 -11.19 -3.82
C PRO A 222 8.74 -11.82 -4.72
N ASP A 223 9.44 -12.87 -4.26
CA ASP A 223 10.34 -13.75 -5.02
C ASP A 223 9.70 -14.53 -6.19
N SER A 224 8.37 -14.57 -6.32
CA SER A 224 7.65 -15.16 -7.48
C SER A 224 7.37 -14.12 -8.57
N TYR A 225 8.43 -13.40 -8.98
CA TYR A 225 8.38 -12.36 -10.01
C TYR A 225 7.65 -12.81 -11.28
N THR A 226 7.72 -14.09 -11.63
CA THR A 226 7.10 -14.65 -12.83
C THR A 226 5.57 -14.64 -12.81
N SER A 227 4.93 -15.00 -11.68
CA SER A 227 3.46 -15.05 -11.60
C SER A 227 2.85 -13.65 -11.55
N THR A 228 3.40 -12.76 -10.70
CA THR A 228 3.00 -11.34 -10.64
C THR A 228 3.17 -10.69 -12.02
N LYS A 229 4.32 -10.92 -12.67
CA LYS A 229 4.57 -10.43 -14.02
C LYS A 229 3.53 -10.91 -15.01
N ALA A 230 3.31 -12.23 -15.10
CA ALA A 230 2.32 -12.81 -16.00
C ALA A 230 0.91 -12.22 -15.78
N CYS A 231 0.56 -11.95 -14.51
CA CYS A 231 -0.73 -11.40 -14.16
C CYS A 231 -0.93 -9.95 -14.61
N LEU A 232 0.08 -9.10 -14.39
CA LEU A 232 0.09 -7.72 -14.85
C LEU A 232 0.21 -7.60 -16.37
N GLU A 233 0.85 -8.58 -17.01
CA GLU A 233 0.85 -8.75 -18.46
C GLU A 233 -0.49 -9.23 -19.02
N GLN A 234 -1.46 -9.57 -18.15
CA GLN A 234 -2.77 -10.14 -18.50
C GLN A 234 -2.63 -11.42 -19.34
N LEU A 235 -1.62 -12.22 -19.02
CA LEU A 235 -1.46 -13.55 -19.57
C LEU A 235 -2.19 -14.54 -18.66
N ALA A 236 -3.24 -15.16 -19.20
CA ALA A 236 -3.99 -16.18 -18.47
C ALA A 236 -3.05 -17.32 -18.06
N SER A 237 -3.02 -17.61 -16.76
CA SER A 237 -2.25 -18.69 -16.15
C SER A 237 -3.09 -19.36 -15.04
N ASN A 238 -2.57 -20.44 -14.45
CA ASN A 238 -3.26 -21.11 -13.36
C ASN A 238 -3.36 -20.22 -12.10
N ASP A 239 -2.38 -19.33 -11.90
CA ASP A 239 -2.27 -18.48 -10.71
C ASP A 239 -2.76 -17.03 -10.97
N CYS A 240 -3.10 -16.68 -12.22
CA CYS A 240 -3.73 -15.42 -12.56
C CYS A 240 -4.74 -15.51 -13.72
N GLN A 241 -5.96 -14.99 -13.47
CA GLN A 241 -6.99 -14.82 -14.49
C GLN A 241 -7.03 -13.39 -15.04
N ASN A 242 -7.64 -13.22 -16.21
CA ASN A 242 -7.83 -11.88 -16.79
C ASN A 242 -8.57 -10.97 -15.80
N PRO A 243 -8.07 -9.74 -15.57
CA PRO A 243 -8.66 -8.85 -14.60
C PRO A 243 -10.07 -8.41 -15.00
N THR A 244 -10.91 -8.22 -14.00
CA THR A 244 -12.25 -7.61 -14.16
C THR A 244 -12.22 -6.16 -13.72
N THR A 245 -13.21 -5.37 -14.13
CA THR A 245 -13.36 -4.01 -13.58
C THR A 245 -13.57 -4.07 -12.07
N LEU A 246 -12.83 -3.24 -11.35
CA LEU A 246 -12.92 -3.16 -9.90
C LEU A 246 -14.26 -2.53 -9.49
N GLY A 247 -15.14 -3.34 -8.89
CA GLY A 247 -16.33 -2.82 -8.22
C GLY A 247 -16.01 -2.34 -6.80
N LYS A 248 -15.54 -3.27 -5.96
CA LYS A 248 -15.10 -3.03 -4.59
C LYS A 248 -13.97 -3.99 -4.25
N TRP A 249 -12.93 -3.49 -3.61
CA TRP A 249 -11.83 -4.24 -3.01
C TRP A 249 -11.84 -3.97 -1.52
N GLU A 250 -11.81 -5.02 -0.72
CA GLU A 250 -11.77 -4.94 0.73
C GLU A 250 -10.43 -5.47 1.20
N LEU A 251 -9.71 -4.63 1.93
CA LEU A 251 -8.42 -4.95 2.51
C LEU A 251 -8.57 -4.97 4.04
N CYS A 252 -8.44 -6.14 4.65
CA CYS A 252 -8.41 -6.24 6.09
C CYS A 252 -7.00 -6.01 6.63
N VAL A 253 -6.90 -5.17 7.66
CA VAL A 253 -5.66 -4.88 8.37
C VAL A 253 -5.87 -5.12 9.86
N HIS A 254 -4.93 -5.82 10.48
CA HIS A 254 -4.85 -6.02 11.92
C HIS A 254 -3.68 -5.25 12.52
N SER A 255 -3.76 -4.90 13.79
CA SER A 255 -2.55 -4.68 14.59
C SER A 255 -1.81 -6.01 14.77
N THR A 256 -0.49 -6.00 14.92
CA THR A 256 0.33 -7.22 15.02
C THR A 256 0.04 -8.05 16.27
N ASP A 257 -0.56 -7.44 17.29
CA ASP A 257 -1.03 -8.12 18.50
C ASP A 257 -2.50 -8.56 18.41
N ASP A 258 -3.11 -8.41 17.23
CA ASP A 258 -4.51 -8.74 16.91
C ASP A 258 -5.54 -8.07 17.84
N SER A 259 -5.16 -7.00 18.55
CA SER A 259 -6.04 -6.25 19.45
C SER A 259 -7.01 -5.31 18.73
N ARG A 260 -6.70 -4.96 17.48
CA ARG A 260 -7.45 -4.04 16.63
C ARG A 260 -7.48 -4.55 15.20
N GLN A 261 -8.58 -4.29 14.52
CA GLN A 261 -8.78 -4.62 13.12
C GLN A 261 -9.63 -3.54 12.45
N ALA A 262 -9.48 -3.37 11.15
CA ALA A 262 -10.35 -2.55 10.32
C ALA A 262 -10.30 -3.03 8.88
N VAL A 263 -11.35 -2.74 8.13
CA VAL A 263 -11.41 -3.01 6.69
C VAL A 263 -11.36 -1.71 5.92
N LEU A 264 -10.40 -1.60 5.01
CA LEU A 264 -10.36 -0.53 4.01
C LEU A 264 -11.11 -1.00 2.77
N GLU A 265 -12.24 -0.35 2.47
CA GLU A 265 -12.93 -0.51 1.20
C GLU A 265 -12.35 0.45 0.16
N VAL A 266 -12.01 -0.06 -1.01
CA VAL A 266 -11.61 0.71 -2.20
C VAL A 266 -12.62 0.43 -3.30
N ARG A 267 -13.29 1.47 -3.81
CA ARG A 267 -14.30 1.33 -4.87
C ARG A 267 -13.85 2.04 -6.13
N GLY A 268 -13.94 1.34 -7.25
CA GLY A 268 -13.74 1.93 -8.57
C GLY A 268 -14.93 2.79 -8.94
N ILE A 269 -14.66 4.03 -9.35
CA ILE A 269 -15.69 4.94 -9.91
C ILE A 269 -15.22 5.49 -11.26
N SER A 270 -16.14 6.09 -12.01
CA SER A 270 -15.77 6.77 -13.25
C SER A 270 -14.76 7.90 -12.95
N GLY A 271 -13.55 7.77 -13.48
CA GLY A 271 -12.52 8.81 -13.33
C GLY A 271 -11.71 8.76 -12.02
N GLY A 272 -11.78 7.68 -11.24
CA GLY A 272 -10.96 7.53 -10.04
C GLY A 272 -11.39 6.38 -9.14
N ILE A 273 -11.11 6.56 -7.85
CA ILE A 273 -11.53 5.65 -6.77
C ILE A 273 -12.10 6.44 -5.60
N THR A 274 -12.78 5.75 -4.72
CA THR A 274 -13.11 6.25 -3.37
C THR A 274 -12.68 5.21 -2.35
N THR A 275 -12.11 5.64 -1.24
CA THR A 275 -11.79 4.77 -0.11
C THR A 275 -12.72 5.03 1.07
N ASN A 276 -12.96 4.00 1.89
CA ASN A 276 -13.70 4.13 3.13
C ASN A 276 -13.18 3.13 4.17
N ILE A 277 -12.95 3.59 5.39
CA ILE A 277 -12.52 2.72 6.49
C ILE A 277 -13.76 2.28 7.26
N VAL A 278 -13.95 0.97 7.40
CA VAL A 278 -15.06 0.35 8.11
C VAL A 278 -14.51 -0.43 9.29
N ASP A 279 -15.01 -0.12 10.48
CA ASP A 279 -14.76 -0.92 11.68
C ASP A 279 -15.70 -2.13 11.66
N LYS A 280 -15.26 -3.20 11.00
CA LYS A 280 -15.94 -4.49 10.94
C LYS A 280 -14.95 -5.62 11.17
N ASP A 281 -15.46 -6.76 11.65
CA ASP A 281 -14.67 -7.97 11.80
C ASP A 281 -14.06 -8.40 10.46
N CYS A 282 -12.79 -8.75 10.50
CA CYS A 282 -12.06 -9.35 9.39
C CYS A 282 -12.44 -10.81 9.19
N LYS A 283 -13.67 -11.04 8.75
CA LYS A 283 -14.17 -12.36 8.35
C LYS A 283 -14.39 -12.37 6.85
N ILE A 284 -13.89 -13.41 6.19
CA ILE A 284 -14.27 -13.73 4.82
C ILE A 284 -15.72 -14.25 4.90
N GLU A 285 -16.69 -13.46 4.44
CA GLU A 285 -18.11 -13.87 4.34
C GLU A 285 -18.34 -14.84 3.18
#